data_AF-A0A835BXN0-F1
#
_entry.id   AF-A0A835BXN0-F1
#
_cell.length_a   1.000
_cell.length_b   1.000
_cell.length_c   1.000
_cell.angle_alpha   90.00
_cell.angle_beta   90.00
_cell.angle_gamma   90.00
#
_symmetry.space_group_name_H-M   'P 1'
#
loop_
_entity.id
_entity.type
_entity.pdbx_description
1 polymer ?
#
loop_
_entity_poly.entity_id
_entity_poly.type
_entity_poly.pdbx_seq_one_letter_code
_entity_poly.pdbx_strand_id
1 'polypeptide(L)'
;MSSSQGFGPGSPKSFRYPRGGDFDLESGISRKGRKPKNPHLEASVLMRIRNFYEAHPVAVALILLSFGLSVLILLSVYETRFRTMTRSGEVGEYPFPNLQNLVMVAGHSIYTSASCGKTDREDSWFLEPYQKHHGQAATFLEHIREGVDIAARDERALLLFSGGETRKDAGPRSEAQSYWAIAESKGWFGNDESVRSRALTEEHARDSFENLLFSVCRFRELTGRYPQNITVVSYDFKEERFAQLHRTALGFPEGRFFFSGTPATPSAREAALKGEAAVRAQFLEDPYGCLGSLHVKRLKRDPFHRTIPYPDGCPELRSLFSYCGPVPFSGHLPWTE
;
A
#
# COMPACT_ATOMS: atom_id res chain seq x y z
N MET A 1 65.23 -26.77 4.05
CA MET A 1 63.85 -27.10 3.62
C MET A 1 62.95 -26.74 4.79
N SER A 2 61.96 -25.85 4.75
CA SER A 2 61.21 -25.22 3.67
C SER A 2 60.80 -23.82 4.15
N SER A 3 60.81 -22.87 3.22
CA SER A 3 60.48 -21.45 3.41
C SER A 3 58.98 -21.19 3.28
N SER A 4 58.54 -20.20 4.06
CA SER A 4 57.33 -19.38 4.00
C SER A 4 56.64 -19.17 2.64
N GLN A 5 55.31 -19.30 2.60
CA GLN A 5 54.32 -18.44 1.89
C GLN A 5 52.99 -18.61 2.65
N GLY A 6 52.20 -17.61 3.05
CA GLY A 6 51.86 -16.34 2.43
C GLY A 6 50.34 -16.34 2.21
N PHE A 7 49.56 -15.91 3.23
CA PHE A 7 48.11 -15.74 3.12
C PHE A 7 47.79 -14.48 2.29
N GLY A 8 47.04 -14.66 1.20
CA GLY A 8 46.41 -13.59 0.43
C GLY A 8 44.90 -13.86 0.28
N PRO A 9 44.04 -12.82 0.23
CA PRO A 9 42.59 -12.97 0.33
C PRO A 9 42.00 -13.41 -1.02
N GLY A 10 41.47 -14.63 -1.06
CA GLY A 10 40.65 -15.10 -2.17
C GLY A 10 39.27 -14.46 -2.10
N SER A 11 38.96 -13.59 -3.06
CA SER A 11 37.61 -13.13 -3.37
C SER A 11 36.63 -14.32 -3.49
N PRO A 12 35.45 -14.32 -2.83
CA PRO A 12 34.43 -15.32 -3.10
C PRO A 12 33.95 -15.16 -4.53
N LYS A 13 34.21 -16.17 -5.36
CA LYS A 13 33.69 -16.26 -6.73
C LYS A 13 32.17 -16.06 -6.68
N SER A 14 31.70 -15.03 -7.39
CA SER A 14 30.28 -14.79 -7.61
C SER A 14 29.60 -16.06 -8.13
N PHE A 15 28.60 -16.57 -7.41
CA PHE A 15 27.72 -17.62 -7.90
C PHE A 15 26.97 -17.05 -9.12
N ARG A 16 27.39 -17.43 -10.32
CA ARG A 16 26.67 -17.09 -11.56
C ARG A 16 25.56 -18.12 -11.75
N TYR A 17 24.32 -17.66 -11.69
CA TYR A 17 23.18 -18.45 -12.16
C TYR A 17 23.41 -18.87 -13.62
N PRO A 18 23.14 -20.13 -14.00
CA PRO A 18 23.13 -20.53 -15.39
C PRO A 18 22.03 -19.75 -16.12
N ARG A 19 22.40 -18.88 -17.06
CA ARG A 19 21.45 -18.26 -17.99
C ARG A 19 20.98 -19.31 -18.99
N GLY A 20 19.68 -19.54 -19.01
CA GLY A 20 18.94 -19.91 -20.22
C GLY A 20 18.78 -21.41 -20.48
N GLY A 21 17.70 -21.95 -19.93
CA GLY A 21 17.09 -23.21 -20.33
C GLY A 21 15.90 -23.44 -19.41
N ASP A 22 14.68 -23.43 -19.94
CA ASP A 22 13.46 -23.67 -19.17
C ASP A 22 13.56 -25.08 -18.57
N PHE A 23 13.83 -25.12 -17.27
CA PHE A 23 13.84 -26.33 -16.47
C PHE A 23 12.48 -26.40 -15.77
N ASP A 24 11.61 -27.25 -16.30
CA ASP A 24 10.35 -27.58 -15.68
C ASP A 24 10.63 -28.51 -14.48
N LEU A 25 10.45 -27.98 -13.26
CA LEU A 25 10.82 -28.63 -12.01
C LEU A 25 9.88 -29.80 -11.66
N GLU A 26 8.68 -29.89 -12.26
CA GLU A 26 7.72 -30.95 -11.99
C GLU A 26 7.90 -32.19 -12.88
N SER A 27 8.48 -32.05 -14.08
CA SER A 27 8.54 -33.16 -15.06
C SER A 27 9.90 -33.85 -15.21
N GLY A 28 10.97 -33.36 -14.57
CA GLY A 28 12.25 -34.07 -14.47
C GLY A 28 13.01 -34.32 -15.78
N ILE A 29 12.57 -33.76 -16.92
CA ILE A 29 13.19 -33.98 -18.24
C ILE A 29 13.96 -32.73 -18.67
N SER A 30 15.26 -32.88 -18.91
CA SER A 30 16.12 -31.81 -19.41
C SER A 30 16.03 -31.69 -20.94
N ARG A 31 15.40 -30.62 -21.46
CA ARG A 31 15.45 -30.28 -22.89
C ARG A 31 16.72 -29.48 -23.21
N LYS A 32 17.61 -30.03 -24.04
CA LYS A 32 18.79 -29.32 -24.55
C LYS A 32 18.37 -28.16 -25.47
N GLY A 33 18.50 -26.93 -24.99
CA GLY A 33 18.43 -25.73 -25.81
C GLY A 33 19.57 -25.68 -26.83
N ARG A 34 19.24 -25.59 -28.13
CA ARG A 34 20.22 -25.30 -29.18
C ARG A 34 20.77 -23.89 -28.98
N LYS A 35 22.10 -23.74 -28.94
CA LYS A 35 22.76 -22.42 -28.93
C LYS A 35 22.37 -21.63 -30.18
N PRO A 36 22.05 -20.32 -30.08
CA PRO A 36 21.95 -19.48 -31.26
C PRO A 36 23.34 -19.32 -31.85
N LYS A 37 23.50 -19.65 -33.13
CA LYS A 37 24.69 -19.24 -33.90
C LYS A 37 24.61 -17.73 -34.09
N ASN A 38 25.67 -17.00 -33.74
CA ASN A 38 25.80 -15.60 -34.17
C ASN A 38 25.78 -15.56 -35.71
N PRO A 39 24.90 -14.77 -36.34
CA PRO A 39 24.96 -14.63 -37.78
C PRO A 39 26.20 -13.80 -38.09
N HIS A 40 27.25 -14.45 -38.60
CA HIS A 40 28.30 -13.73 -39.28
C HIS A 40 27.72 -13.30 -40.62
N LEU A 41 27.26 -12.04 -40.71
CA LEU A 41 26.68 -11.52 -41.94
C LEU A 41 27.83 -11.32 -42.94
N GLU A 42 28.06 -12.31 -43.79
CA GLU A 42 29.07 -12.22 -44.84
C GLU A 42 28.82 -10.99 -45.71
N ALA A 43 29.87 -10.24 -46.05
CA ALA A 43 29.78 -9.08 -46.94
C ALA A 43 29.10 -9.39 -48.29
N SER A 44 29.09 -10.67 -48.70
CA SER A 44 28.37 -11.18 -49.87
C SER A 44 26.84 -11.06 -49.73
N VAL A 45 26.30 -11.26 -48.52
CA VAL A 45 24.87 -11.16 -48.21
C VAL A 45 24.45 -9.69 -48.19
N LEU A 46 25.27 -8.80 -47.61
CA LEU A 46 25.00 -7.35 -47.62
C LEU A 46 24.97 -6.78 -49.04
N MET A 47 25.90 -7.21 -49.91
CA MET A 47 25.91 -6.82 -51.31
C MET A 47 24.72 -7.40 -52.10
N ARG A 48 24.30 -8.65 -51.85
CA ARG A 48 23.10 -9.22 -52.48
C ARG A 48 21.82 -8.52 -52.05
N ILE A 49 21.73 -8.17 -50.77
CA ILE A 49 20.63 -7.39 -50.21
C ILE A 49 20.60 -6.01 -50.87
N ARG A 50 21.73 -5.31 -50.96
CA ARG A 50 21.83 -4.01 -51.64
C ARG A 50 21.46 -4.09 -53.12
N ASN A 51 21.96 -5.08 -53.86
CA ASN A 51 21.59 -5.28 -55.27
C ASN A 51 20.10 -5.59 -55.45
N PHE A 52 19.48 -6.30 -54.50
CA PHE A 52 18.04 -6.55 -54.50
C PHE A 52 17.24 -5.27 -54.27
N TYR A 53 17.69 -4.41 -53.34
CA TYR A 53 17.09 -3.10 -53.07
C TYR A 53 17.20 -2.15 -54.27
N GLU A 54 18.33 -2.16 -54.98
CA GLU A 54 18.55 -1.34 -56.19
C GLU A 54 17.77 -1.86 -57.41
N ALA A 55 17.60 -3.18 -57.56
CA ALA A 55 16.92 -3.78 -58.71
C ALA A 55 15.38 -3.87 -58.59
N HIS A 56 14.82 -3.86 -57.37
CA HIS A 56 13.38 -4.07 -57.16
C HIS A 56 12.76 -3.02 -56.20
N PRO A 57 12.77 -1.73 -56.55
CA PRO A 57 12.30 -0.65 -55.67
C PRO A 57 10.83 -0.81 -55.26
N VAL A 58 10.00 -1.40 -56.14
CA VAL A 58 8.58 -1.66 -55.84
C VAL A 58 8.41 -2.79 -54.81
N ALA A 59 9.18 -3.88 -54.91
CA ALA A 59 9.11 -4.98 -53.96
C ALA A 59 9.54 -4.54 -52.55
N VAL A 60 10.55 -3.69 -52.48
CA VAL A 60 11.02 -3.06 -51.24
C VAL A 60 9.93 -2.20 -50.61
N ALA A 61 9.28 -1.35 -51.41
CA ALA A 61 8.18 -0.52 -50.93
C ALA A 61 7.04 -1.36 -50.34
N LEU A 62 6.69 -2.47 -50.99
CA LEU A 62 5.65 -3.40 -50.49
C LEU A 62 6.07 -4.09 -49.18
N ILE A 63 7.35 -4.45 -49.02
CA ILE A 63 7.87 -5.05 -47.77
C ILE A 63 7.81 -4.02 -46.64
N LEU A 64 8.25 -2.78 -46.86
CA LEU A 64 8.18 -1.73 -45.85
C LEU A 64 6.73 -1.38 -45.47
N LEU A 65 5.82 -1.38 -46.45
CA LEU A 65 4.41 -1.10 -46.23
C LEU A 65 3.73 -2.23 -45.44
N SER A 66 4.05 -3.50 -45.73
CA SER A 66 3.54 -4.64 -44.96
C SER A 66 4.11 -4.68 -43.53
N PHE A 67 5.38 -4.31 -43.33
CA PHE A 67 5.97 -4.16 -42.01
C PHE A 67 5.32 -3.03 -41.23
N GLY A 68 5.14 -1.86 -41.85
CA GLY A 68 4.44 -0.71 -41.25
C GLY A 68 3.00 -1.05 -40.86
N LEU A 69 2.26 -1.74 -41.73
CA LEU A 69 0.90 -2.19 -41.44
C LEU A 69 0.87 -3.21 -40.29
N SER A 70 1.85 -4.12 -40.23
CA SER A 70 1.97 -5.10 -39.14
C SER A 70 2.24 -4.43 -37.80
N VAL A 71 3.14 -3.43 -37.76
CA VAL A 71 3.41 -2.62 -36.56
C VAL A 71 2.16 -1.84 -36.13
N LEU A 72 1.45 -1.23 -37.07
CA LEU A 72 0.20 -0.51 -36.78
C LEU A 72 -0.89 -1.44 -36.24
N ILE A 73 -1.03 -2.65 -36.78
CA ILE A 73 -1.96 -3.67 -36.27
C ILE A 73 -1.52 -4.12 -34.86
N LEU A 74 -0.23 -4.33 -34.63
CA LEU A 74 0.29 -4.70 -33.31
C LEU A 74 0.05 -3.61 -32.26
N LEU A 75 0.31 -2.36 -32.61
CA LEU A 75 0.03 -1.20 -31.77
C LEU A 75 -1.47 -1.02 -31.55
N SER A 76 -2.29 -1.21 -32.57
CA SER A 76 -3.76 -1.15 -32.46
C SER A 76 -4.32 -2.27 -31.60
N VAL A 77 -3.82 -3.51 -31.73
CA VAL A 77 -4.20 -4.63 -30.88
C VAL A 77 -3.71 -4.42 -29.45
N TYR A 78 -2.51 -3.86 -29.25
CA TYR A 78 -1.99 -3.53 -27.93
C TYR A 78 -2.78 -2.40 -27.27
N GLU A 79 -3.09 -1.35 -28.01
CA GLU A 79 -3.94 -0.24 -27.56
C GLU A 79 -5.37 -0.73 -27.32
N THR A 80 -5.91 -1.62 -28.16
CA THR A 80 -7.22 -2.22 -27.95
C THR A 80 -7.20 -3.12 -26.73
N ARG A 81 -6.17 -3.95 -26.52
CA ARG A 81 -6.01 -4.77 -25.30
C ARG A 81 -5.88 -3.90 -24.05
N PHE A 82 -5.07 -2.85 -24.10
CA PHE A 82 -4.91 -1.88 -23.01
C PHE A 82 -6.22 -1.15 -22.73
N ARG A 83 -6.89 -0.67 -23.77
CA ARG A 83 -8.20 -0.02 -23.70
C ARG A 83 -9.29 -0.95 -23.23
N THR A 84 -9.25 -2.23 -23.58
CA THR A 84 -10.16 -3.28 -23.10
C THR A 84 -9.85 -3.66 -21.66
N MET A 85 -8.59 -3.59 -21.23
CA MET A 85 -8.17 -3.77 -19.83
C MET A 85 -8.59 -2.59 -18.94
N THR A 86 -8.63 -1.36 -19.49
CA THR A 86 -9.25 -0.20 -18.84
C THR A 86 -10.77 -0.17 -18.97
N ARG A 87 -11.37 -0.76 -20.02
CA ARG A 87 -12.83 -0.90 -20.20
C ARG A 87 -13.42 -2.11 -19.47
N SER A 88 -12.61 -3.10 -19.10
CA SER A 88 -12.99 -4.17 -18.17
C SER A 88 -13.09 -3.67 -16.72
N GLY A 89 -13.00 -2.36 -16.51
CA GLY A 89 -13.67 -1.65 -15.42
C GLY A 89 -15.15 -1.38 -15.71
N GLU A 90 -15.83 -2.22 -16.51
CA GLU A 90 -17.28 -2.35 -16.40
C GLU A 90 -17.57 -2.79 -14.96
N VAL A 91 -18.31 -1.92 -14.28
CA VAL A 91 -18.63 -1.96 -12.85
C VAL A 91 -19.14 -3.34 -12.47
N GLY A 92 -18.23 -4.20 -12.04
CA GLY A 92 -18.60 -5.30 -11.15
C GLY A 92 -19.31 -4.67 -9.96
N GLU A 93 -20.38 -5.31 -9.51
CA GLU A 93 -21.11 -4.90 -8.32
C GLU A 93 -20.11 -4.66 -7.19
N TYR A 94 -20.07 -3.43 -6.65
CA TYR A 94 -19.18 -3.13 -5.53
C TYR A 94 -19.53 -4.06 -4.37
N PRO A 95 -18.55 -4.65 -3.66
CA PRO A 95 -18.84 -5.66 -2.62
C PRO A 95 -19.75 -5.14 -1.49
N PHE A 96 -19.72 -3.83 -1.23
CA PHE A 96 -20.46 -3.21 -0.13
C PHE A 96 -21.21 -1.94 -0.57
N PRO A 97 -22.13 -2.02 -1.55
CA PRO A 97 -22.66 -0.84 -2.24
C PRO A 97 -23.61 -0.01 -1.35
N ASN A 98 -24.12 -0.59 -0.27
CA ASN A 98 -25.12 0.01 0.64
C ASN A 98 -24.52 0.74 1.85
N LEU A 99 -23.22 0.51 2.13
CA LEU A 99 -22.51 1.16 3.23
C LEU A 99 -22.23 2.62 2.87
N GLN A 100 -22.30 3.50 3.87
CA GLN A 100 -22.20 4.95 3.69
C GLN A 100 -21.21 5.60 4.64
N ASN A 101 -20.94 4.99 5.80
CA ASN A 101 -20.14 5.62 6.85
C ASN A 101 -18.84 4.85 7.02
N LEU A 102 -17.72 5.56 7.17
CA LEU A 102 -16.42 4.96 7.45
C LEU A 102 -16.15 5.02 8.96
N VAL A 103 -15.92 3.87 9.58
CA VAL A 103 -15.29 3.78 10.90
C VAL A 103 -13.86 3.33 10.70
N MET A 104 -12.92 4.22 10.95
CA MET A 104 -11.50 4.00 10.72
C MET A 104 -10.76 3.85 12.05
N VAL A 105 -10.14 2.71 12.29
CA VAL A 105 -9.32 2.47 13.49
C VAL A 105 -7.85 2.58 13.11
N ALA A 106 -7.15 3.54 13.69
CA ALA A 106 -5.74 3.79 13.39
C ALA A 106 -4.82 2.77 14.09
N GLY A 107 -4.02 2.08 13.29
CA GLY A 107 -2.97 1.17 13.75
C GLY A 107 -1.85 1.91 14.46
N HIS A 108 -1.33 1.32 15.54
CA HIS A 108 -0.22 1.87 16.33
C HIS A 108 0.89 0.87 16.66
N SER A 109 0.65 -0.42 16.44
CA SER A 109 1.57 -1.52 16.74
C SER A 109 1.11 -2.80 16.04
N ILE A 110 2.00 -3.77 15.91
CA ILE A 110 1.73 -5.04 15.25
C ILE A 110 1.69 -6.15 16.31
N TYR A 111 0.61 -6.91 16.36
CA TYR A 111 0.57 -8.13 17.15
C TYR A 111 1.41 -9.22 16.47
N THR A 112 2.44 -9.71 17.16
CA THR A 112 3.46 -10.60 16.60
C THR A 112 3.56 -11.95 17.29
N SER A 113 2.67 -12.25 18.25
CA SER A 113 2.76 -13.51 18.99
C SER A 113 2.60 -14.73 18.07
N ALA A 114 3.64 -15.55 18.01
CA ALA A 114 3.66 -16.78 17.19
C ALA A 114 2.89 -17.95 17.81
N SER A 115 2.54 -17.87 19.11
CA SER A 115 1.97 -18.98 19.89
C SER A 115 0.61 -18.64 20.51
N CYS A 116 -0.17 -17.75 19.88
CA CYS A 116 -1.44 -17.26 20.44
C CYS A 116 -1.27 -16.72 21.87
N GLY A 117 -0.21 -15.94 22.11
CA GLY A 117 0.05 -15.30 23.40
C GLY A 117 -1.11 -14.42 23.84
N LYS A 118 -1.13 -14.05 25.13
CA LYS A 118 -2.23 -13.22 25.64
C LYS A 118 -2.13 -11.82 25.01
N THR A 119 -3.16 -11.44 24.27
CA THR A 119 -3.22 -10.18 23.50
C THR A 119 -3.07 -8.92 24.37
N ASP A 120 -3.29 -9.04 25.67
CA ASP A 120 -3.16 -7.99 26.68
C ASP A 120 -1.73 -7.83 27.24
N ARG A 121 -0.77 -8.65 26.79
CA ARG A 121 0.63 -8.57 27.22
C ARG A 121 1.49 -7.87 26.18
N GLU A 122 2.36 -6.98 26.65
CA GLU A 122 3.29 -6.21 25.83
C GLU A 122 4.26 -7.08 25.01
N ASP A 123 4.65 -8.26 25.51
CA ASP A 123 5.53 -9.22 24.83
C ASP A 123 4.91 -9.88 23.59
N SER A 124 3.60 -9.73 23.41
CA SER A 124 2.86 -10.23 22.26
C SER A 124 2.77 -9.20 21.12
N TRP A 125 3.31 -7.99 21.34
CA TRP A 125 3.29 -6.88 20.39
C TRP A 125 4.71 -6.44 20.01
N PHE A 126 4.86 -5.98 18.77
CA PHE A 126 6.08 -5.31 18.33
C PHE A 126 6.04 -3.84 18.74
N LEU A 127 6.64 -3.54 19.89
CA LEU A 127 6.65 -2.20 20.49
C LEU A 127 7.94 -1.43 20.21
N GLU A 128 7.80 -0.17 19.81
CA GLU A 128 8.90 0.79 19.83
C GLU A 128 9.37 1.09 21.25
N PRO A 129 10.60 1.59 21.45
CA PRO A 129 11.12 1.91 22.79
C PRO A 129 10.19 2.79 23.62
N TYR A 130 9.55 3.81 23.01
CA TYR A 130 8.62 4.70 23.72
C TYR A 130 7.27 4.05 24.07
N GLN A 131 6.92 2.93 23.43
CA GLN A 131 5.69 2.16 23.69
C GLN A 131 5.91 1.07 24.75
N LYS A 132 7.16 0.80 25.17
CA LYS A 132 7.48 -0.25 26.15
C LYS A 132 7.19 0.20 27.58
N HIS A 133 5.90 0.31 27.90
CA HIS A 133 5.42 0.58 29.25
C HIS A 133 4.17 -0.27 29.55
N HIS A 134 3.93 -0.53 30.84
CA HIS A 134 2.79 -1.32 31.30
C HIS A 134 1.45 -0.71 30.84
N GLY A 135 0.54 -1.57 30.36
CA GLY A 135 -0.80 -1.22 29.92
C GLY A 135 -0.89 -0.80 28.45
N GLN A 136 0.24 -0.74 27.73
CA GLN A 136 0.26 -0.31 26.33
C GLN A 136 -0.59 -1.23 25.43
N ALA A 137 -0.48 -2.55 25.64
CA ALA A 137 -1.24 -3.53 24.89
C ALA A 137 -2.75 -3.36 25.11
N ALA A 138 -3.17 -3.08 26.35
CA ALA A 138 -4.57 -2.85 26.69
C ALA A 138 -5.14 -1.63 25.95
N THR A 139 -4.37 -0.56 25.75
CA THR A 139 -4.83 0.58 24.96
C THR A 139 -5.07 0.22 23.49
N PHE A 140 -4.23 -0.62 22.87
CA PHE A 140 -4.47 -1.09 21.50
C PHE A 140 -5.75 -1.94 21.41
N LEU A 141 -5.98 -2.80 22.40
CA LEU A 141 -7.22 -3.57 22.52
C LEU A 141 -8.45 -2.66 22.64
N GLU A 142 -8.33 -1.56 23.38
CA GLU A 142 -9.40 -0.57 23.52
C GLU A 142 -9.73 0.12 22.20
N HIS A 143 -8.73 0.54 21.40
CA HIS A 143 -8.96 1.09 20.06
C HIS A 143 -9.74 0.13 19.17
N ILE A 144 -9.33 -1.15 19.17
CA ILE A 144 -9.96 -2.20 18.36
C ILE A 144 -11.42 -2.37 18.78
N ARG A 145 -11.66 -2.55 20.09
CA ARG A 145 -13.00 -2.75 20.64
C ARG A 145 -13.91 -1.55 20.39
N GLU A 146 -13.43 -0.33 20.59
CA GLU A 146 -14.19 0.90 20.37
C GLU A 146 -14.64 1.03 18.90
N GLY A 147 -13.75 0.74 17.95
CA GLY A 147 -14.11 0.73 16.53
C GLY A 147 -15.16 -0.32 16.18
N VAL A 148 -15.06 -1.52 16.75
CA VAL A 148 -16.08 -2.57 16.59
C VAL A 148 -17.41 -2.13 17.18
N ASP A 149 -17.42 -1.58 18.39
CA ASP A 149 -18.63 -1.14 19.07
C ASP A 149 -19.31 0.03 18.33
N ILE A 150 -18.56 0.97 17.74
CA ILE A 150 -19.10 2.03 16.89
C ILE A 150 -19.74 1.44 15.62
N ALA A 151 -19.04 0.53 14.93
CA ALA A 151 -19.57 -0.11 13.73
C ALA A 151 -20.77 -1.02 13.99
N ALA A 152 -20.90 -1.57 15.21
CA ALA A 152 -22.06 -2.35 15.65
C ALA A 152 -23.33 -1.49 15.81
N ARG A 153 -23.19 -0.20 16.14
CA ARG A 153 -24.32 0.74 16.32
C ARG A 153 -24.82 1.34 15.00
N ASP A 154 -24.08 1.14 13.91
CA ASP A 154 -24.41 1.64 12.58
C ASP A 154 -24.29 0.52 11.53
N GLU A 155 -25.43 -0.02 11.12
CA GLU A 155 -25.52 -1.07 10.09
C GLU A 155 -25.00 -0.62 8.73
N ARG A 156 -24.91 0.69 8.48
CA ARG A 156 -24.38 1.28 7.24
C ARG A 156 -22.90 1.67 7.35
N ALA A 157 -22.24 1.36 8.46
CA ALA A 157 -20.81 1.58 8.62
C ALA A 157 -19.97 0.49 7.96
N LEU A 158 -18.83 0.89 7.39
CA LEU A 158 -17.72 0.01 7.05
C LEU A 158 -16.62 0.21 8.08
N LEU A 159 -16.21 -0.85 8.76
CA LEU A 159 -15.08 -0.82 9.69
C LEU A 159 -13.79 -1.12 8.92
N LEU A 160 -12.85 -0.17 8.93
CA LEU A 160 -11.51 -0.35 8.40
C LEU A 160 -10.48 -0.20 9.51
N PHE A 161 -9.77 -1.29 9.81
CA PHE A 161 -8.49 -1.19 10.52
C PHE A 161 -7.43 -0.71 9.52
N SER A 162 -6.72 0.37 9.83
CA SER A 162 -5.76 0.97 8.91
C SER A 162 -4.35 1.01 9.49
N GLY A 163 -3.36 0.68 8.67
CA GLY A 163 -1.95 0.69 9.03
C GLY A 163 -1.20 -0.46 8.38
N GLY A 164 -0.09 -0.14 7.72
CA GLY A 164 0.66 -1.09 6.90
C GLY A 164 1.77 -1.85 7.61
N GLU A 165 2.59 -2.53 6.81
CA GLU A 165 3.76 -3.31 7.26
C GLU A 165 4.95 -2.39 7.59
N THR A 166 4.80 -1.54 8.61
CA THR A 166 5.75 -0.44 8.86
C THR A 166 7.06 -0.85 9.54
N ARG A 167 7.20 -2.12 9.94
CA ARG A 167 8.28 -2.63 10.80
C ARG A 167 8.96 -3.86 10.21
N LYS A 168 10.22 -3.70 9.79
CA LYS A 168 11.01 -4.80 9.21
C LYS A 168 11.10 -6.01 10.15
N ASP A 169 11.36 -5.76 11.43
CA ASP A 169 11.63 -6.82 12.42
C ASP A 169 10.33 -7.48 12.95
N ALA A 170 9.15 -6.93 12.63
CA ALA A 170 7.86 -7.57 12.94
C ALA A 170 7.47 -8.65 11.90
N GLY A 171 8.19 -8.70 10.76
CA GLY A 171 7.86 -9.51 9.60
C GLY A 171 6.80 -8.86 8.69
N PRO A 172 6.35 -9.56 7.65
CA PRO A 172 5.37 -9.06 6.68
C PRO A 172 3.95 -9.11 7.27
N ARG A 173 3.72 -8.32 8.33
CA ARG A 173 2.46 -8.20 9.04
C ARG A 173 2.08 -6.73 9.13
N SER A 174 0.89 -6.39 8.68
CA SER A 174 0.36 -5.04 8.79
C SER A 174 -0.26 -4.81 10.16
N GLU A 175 -0.24 -3.55 10.61
CA GLU A 175 -0.95 -3.14 11.83
C GLU A 175 -2.45 -3.46 11.69
N ALA A 176 -3.03 -3.18 10.51
CA ALA A 176 -4.42 -3.45 10.17
C ALA A 176 -4.84 -4.93 10.30
N GLN A 177 -4.08 -5.85 9.67
CA GLN A 177 -4.35 -7.29 9.79
C GLN A 177 -4.28 -7.75 11.24
N SER A 178 -3.29 -7.24 11.98
CA SER A 178 -3.09 -7.62 13.37
C SER A 178 -4.29 -7.20 14.24
N TYR A 179 -4.88 -6.03 13.99
CA TYR A 179 -6.06 -5.54 14.71
C TYR A 179 -7.31 -6.35 14.35
N TRP A 180 -7.52 -6.63 13.06
CA TRP A 180 -8.64 -7.46 12.60
C TRP A 180 -8.60 -8.87 13.20
N ALA A 181 -7.43 -9.52 13.18
CA ALA A 181 -7.24 -10.87 13.73
C ALA A 181 -7.47 -10.91 15.24
N ILE A 182 -7.10 -9.85 15.98
CA ILE A 182 -7.41 -9.74 17.40
C ILE A 182 -8.92 -9.66 17.61
N ALA A 183 -9.63 -8.77 16.90
CA ALA A 183 -11.07 -8.63 17.03
C ALA A 183 -11.80 -9.96 16.75
N GLU A 184 -11.36 -10.70 15.74
CA GLU A 184 -11.83 -12.05 15.42
C GLU A 184 -11.57 -13.02 16.56
N SER A 185 -10.32 -13.12 17.04
CA SER A 185 -9.94 -14.06 18.10
C SER A 185 -10.65 -13.81 19.43
N LYS A 186 -11.09 -12.57 19.68
CA LYS A 186 -11.84 -12.17 20.86
C LYS A 186 -13.35 -12.34 20.72
N GLY A 187 -13.84 -12.69 19.52
CA GLY A 187 -15.27 -12.75 19.22
C GLY A 187 -15.97 -11.40 19.31
N TRP A 188 -15.23 -10.28 19.15
CA TRP A 188 -15.80 -8.94 19.35
C TRP A 188 -16.77 -8.51 18.27
N PHE A 189 -16.68 -9.08 17.07
CA PHE A 189 -17.66 -8.81 16.03
C PHE A 189 -19.10 -9.29 16.37
N GLY A 190 -19.26 -10.03 17.46
CA GLY A 190 -20.56 -10.51 17.96
C GLY A 190 -21.08 -11.74 17.21
N ASN A 191 -22.16 -12.31 17.73
CA ASN A 191 -22.79 -13.51 17.17
C ASN A 191 -23.58 -13.24 15.88
N ASP A 192 -23.85 -11.97 15.55
CA ASP A 192 -24.73 -11.60 14.45
C ASP A 192 -24.01 -11.54 13.09
N GLU A 193 -22.69 -11.80 13.04
CA GLU A 193 -21.81 -11.74 11.85
C GLU A 193 -21.89 -10.43 11.03
N SER A 194 -22.73 -9.48 11.45
CA SER A 194 -23.09 -8.29 10.71
C SER A 194 -21.94 -7.29 10.70
N VAL A 195 -21.23 -7.11 11.82
CA VAL A 195 -20.01 -6.28 11.86
C VAL A 195 -18.87 -7.00 11.14
N ARG A 196 -18.72 -8.31 11.37
CA ARG A 196 -17.64 -9.11 10.78
C ARG A 196 -17.64 -9.06 9.26
N SER A 197 -18.82 -9.20 8.63
CA SER A 197 -18.98 -9.09 7.18
C SER A 197 -18.66 -7.70 6.63
N ARG A 198 -18.66 -6.66 7.46
CA ARG A 198 -18.37 -5.25 7.12
C ARG A 198 -17.06 -4.73 7.72
N ALA A 199 -16.20 -5.63 8.22
CA ALA A 199 -14.92 -5.30 8.82
C ALA A 199 -13.76 -5.76 7.92
N LEU A 200 -12.99 -4.81 7.39
CA LEU A 200 -11.87 -5.05 6.48
C LEU A 200 -10.61 -4.28 6.92
N THR A 201 -9.55 -4.41 6.13
CA THR A 201 -8.24 -3.82 6.38
C THR A 201 -7.86 -2.81 5.28
N GLU A 202 -7.10 -1.81 5.69
CA GLU A 202 -6.29 -0.93 4.84
C GLU A 202 -4.82 -1.11 5.28
N GLU A 203 -4.00 -1.69 4.42
CA GLU A 203 -2.70 -2.26 4.84
C GLU A 203 -1.48 -1.50 4.29
N HIS A 204 -1.66 -0.28 3.81
CA HIS A 204 -0.62 0.48 3.14
C HIS A 204 -0.27 1.78 3.84
N ALA A 205 -1.09 2.27 4.79
CA ALA A 205 -0.79 3.51 5.49
C ALA A 205 0.48 3.44 6.34
N ARG A 206 1.36 4.44 6.19
CA ARG A 206 2.65 4.53 6.90
C ARG A 206 2.66 5.63 7.95
N ASP A 207 1.66 6.51 7.97
CA ASP A 207 1.46 7.50 9.01
C ASP A 207 -0.03 7.82 9.24
N SER A 208 -0.31 8.75 10.15
CA SER A 208 -1.68 9.13 10.51
C SER A 208 -2.47 9.82 9.40
N PHE A 209 -1.81 10.52 8.46
CA PHE A 209 -2.51 11.15 7.35
C PHE A 209 -2.87 10.11 6.29
N GLU A 210 -1.92 9.23 5.95
CA GLU A 210 -2.19 8.10 5.04
C GLU A 210 -3.25 7.17 5.62
N ASN A 211 -3.24 6.95 6.94
CA ASN A 211 -4.28 6.20 7.64
C ASN A 211 -5.69 6.68 7.26
N LEU A 212 -5.91 8.00 7.30
CA LEU A 212 -7.18 8.62 6.93
C LEU A 212 -7.41 8.58 5.41
N LEU A 213 -6.46 9.11 4.62
CA LEU A 213 -6.61 9.24 3.17
C LEU A 213 -6.79 7.88 2.48
N PHE A 214 -6.00 6.89 2.87
CA PHE A 214 -6.04 5.55 2.28
C PHE A 214 -7.31 4.81 2.70
N SER A 215 -7.81 5.00 3.92
CA SER A 215 -9.08 4.41 4.34
C SER A 215 -10.27 5.01 3.58
N VAL A 216 -10.23 6.32 3.26
CA VAL A 216 -11.24 6.94 2.38
C VAL A 216 -11.18 6.34 0.97
N CYS A 217 -9.98 6.14 0.43
CA CYS A 217 -9.78 5.51 -0.87
C CYS A 217 -10.27 4.05 -0.87
N ARG A 218 -9.91 3.29 0.18
CA ARG A 218 -10.34 1.90 0.37
C ARG A 218 -11.86 1.78 0.49
N PHE A 219 -12.50 2.71 1.20
CA PHE A 219 -13.95 2.79 1.27
C PHE A 219 -14.56 2.97 -0.12
N ARG A 220 -13.99 3.87 -0.95
CA ARG A 220 -14.42 4.05 -2.34
C ARG A 220 -14.30 2.74 -3.13
N GLU A 221 -13.14 2.07 -3.09
CA GLU A 221 -12.94 0.80 -3.80
C GLU A 221 -14.00 -0.25 -3.46
N LEU A 222 -14.41 -0.30 -2.19
CA LEU A 222 -15.31 -1.31 -1.65
C LEU A 222 -16.79 -1.00 -1.85
N THR A 223 -17.17 0.29 -1.90
CA THR A 223 -18.59 0.71 -1.85
C THR A 223 -19.06 1.42 -3.12
N GLY A 224 -18.15 1.82 -4.00
CA GLY A 224 -18.49 2.60 -5.18
C GLY A 224 -18.64 4.10 -4.96
N ARG A 225 -18.58 4.56 -3.71
CA ARG A 225 -18.86 5.94 -3.31
C ARG A 225 -17.91 6.41 -2.22
N TYR A 226 -17.79 7.72 -2.01
CA TYR A 226 -17.05 8.26 -0.88
C TYR A 226 -17.90 8.25 0.40
N PRO A 227 -17.29 8.18 1.59
CA PRO A 227 -18.05 8.12 2.84
C PRO A 227 -18.85 9.40 3.07
N GLN A 228 -20.10 9.24 3.51
CA GLN A 228 -20.93 10.33 4.01
C GLN A 228 -20.39 10.84 5.34
N ASN A 229 -20.10 9.95 6.28
CA ASN A 229 -19.49 10.29 7.56
C ASN A 229 -18.18 9.52 7.76
N ILE A 230 -17.23 10.14 8.46
CA ILE A 230 -15.99 9.49 8.89
C ILE A 230 -15.92 9.56 10.41
N THR A 231 -15.77 8.42 11.06
CA THR A 231 -15.44 8.33 12.49
C THR A 231 -14.05 7.73 12.62
N VAL A 232 -13.10 8.48 13.18
CA VAL A 232 -11.75 7.99 13.46
C VAL A 232 -11.65 7.51 14.90
N VAL A 233 -11.10 6.33 15.11
CA VAL A 233 -10.75 5.79 16.42
C VAL A 233 -9.23 5.76 16.57
N SER A 234 -8.71 6.48 17.57
CA SER A 234 -7.28 6.53 17.88
C SER A 234 -7.08 6.99 19.33
N TYR A 235 -5.86 7.38 19.69
CA TYR A 235 -5.59 8.02 20.97
C TYR A 235 -6.30 9.36 21.12
N ASP A 236 -6.85 9.63 22.32
CA ASP A 236 -7.47 10.90 22.70
C ASP A 236 -6.59 12.12 22.39
N PHE A 237 -5.30 12.06 22.72
CA PHE A 237 -4.37 13.16 22.49
C PHE A 237 -4.13 13.48 21.00
N LYS A 238 -4.52 12.59 20.07
CA LYS A 238 -4.38 12.77 18.61
C LYS A 238 -5.60 13.42 17.96
N GLU A 239 -6.67 13.67 18.71
CA GLU A 239 -7.93 14.22 18.20
C GLU A 239 -7.69 15.47 17.36
N GLU A 240 -7.00 16.47 17.91
CA GLU A 240 -6.72 17.74 17.22
C GLU A 240 -5.99 17.51 15.89
N ARG A 241 -5.03 16.58 15.84
CA ARG A 241 -4.31 16.27 14.59
C ARG A 241 -5.24 15.69 13.53
N PHE A 242 -6.12 14.77 13.90
CA PHE A 242 -7.05 14.17 12.95
C PHE A 242 -8.17 15.13 12.55
N ALA A 243 -8.88 15.69 13.54
CA ALA A 243 -10.07 16.50 13.34
C ALA A 243 -9.77 17.89 12.79
N GLN A 244 -8.61 18.49 13.08
CA GLN A 244 -8.27 19.83 12.62
C GLN A 244 -7.24 19.85 11.50
N LEU A 245 -6.17 19.06 11.58
CA LEU A 245 -5.12 19.09 10.54
C LEU A 245 -5.44 18.15 9.38
N HIS A 246 -5.55 16.84 9.65
CA HIS A 246 -5.71 15.83 8.59
C HIS A 246 -7.05 15.97 7.85
N ARG A 247 -8.15 16.20 8.58
CA ARG A 247 -9.46 16.48 7.99
C ARG A 247 -9.41 17.70 7.06
N THR A 248 -8.77 18.79 7.50
CA THR A 248 -8.65 20.01 6.69
C THR A 248 -7.76 19.80 5.47
N ALA A 249 -6.63 19.09 5.61
CA ALA A 249 -5.76 18.73 4.50
C ALA A 249 -6.45 17.82 3.48
N LEU A 250 -7.29 16.89 3.96
CA LEU A 250 -8.17 16.08 3.12
C LEU A 250 -9.27 16.95 2.47
N GLY A 251 -9.67 18.06 3.10
CA GLY A 251 -10.78 18.91 2.66
C GLY A 251 -12.15 18.32 3.02
N PHE A 252 -12.22 17.42 4.00
CA PHE A 252 -13.47 16.75 4.38
C PHE A 252 -14.32 17.63 5.30
N PRO A 253 -15.66 17.69 5.15
CA PRO A 253 -16.50 18.61 5.92
C PRO A 253 -16.50 18.32 7.42
N GLU A 254 -16.38 19.38 8.22
CA GLU A 254 -16.33 19.29 9.70
C GLU A 254 -17.57 18.62 10.29
N GLY A 255 -18.76 19.01 9.85
CA GLY A 255 -20.03 18.43 10.34
C GLY A 255 -20.26 16.95 10.01
N ARG A 256 -19.35 16.31 9.27
CA ARG A 256 -19.41 14.89 8.89
C ARG A 256 -18.21 14.09 9.40
N PHE A 257 -17.34 14.71 10.18
CA PHE A 257 -16.13 14.11 10.72
C PHE A 257 -16.22 14.00 12.24
N PHE A 258 -16.09 12.78 12.75
CA PHE A 258 -16.18 12.45 14.16
C PHE A 258 -14.89 11.77 14.63
N PHE A 259 -14.60 11.89 15.92
CA PHE A 259 -13.43 11.28 16.54
C PHE A 259 -13.83 10.59 17.84
N SER A 260 -13.39 9.34 18.02
CA SER A 260 -13.47 8.62 19.30
C SER A 260 -12.05 8.35 19.80
N GLY A 261 -11.71 9.00 20.90
CA GLY A 261 -10.40 8.91 21.52
C GLY A 261 -10.38 7.92 22.67
N THR A 262 -9.44 6.97 22.67
CA THR A 262 -9.17 6.17 23.85
C THR A 262 -7.92 6.68 24.59
N PRO A 263 -7.87 6.60 25.92
CA PRO A 263 -6.84 7.25 26.71
C PRO A 263 -5.49 6.55 26.60
N ALA A 264 -4.41 7.34 26.57
CA ALA A 264 -3.07 6.83 26.86
C ALA A 264 -2.96 6.29 28.30
N THR A 265 -2.01 5.40 28.54
CA THR A 265 -1.70 4.97 29.91
C THR A 265 -1.26 6.18 30.77
N PRO A 266 -1.62 6.22 32.06
CA PRO A 266 -1.26 7.36 32.92
C PRO A 266 0.25 7.66 32.95
N SER A 267 1.08 6.62 32.91
CA SER A 267 2.55 6.74 32.93
C SER A 267 3.15 7.33 31.64
N ALA A 268 2.48 7.16 30.50
CA ALA A 268 2.97 7.64 29.21
C ALA A 268 2.31 8.95 28.76
N ARG A 269 1.21 9.36 29.41
CA ARG A 269 0.35 10.47 28.96
C ARG A 269 1.11 11.78 28.73
N GLU A 270 1.96 12.19 29.67
CA GLU A 270 2.72 13.45 29.54
C GLU A 270 3.69 13.42 28.36
N ALA A 271 4.47 12.35 28.24
CA ALA A 271 5.41 12.18 27.13
C ALA A 271 4.68 12.07 25.78
N ALA A 272 3.53 11.39 25.75
CA ALA A 272 2.68 11.27 24.57
C ALA A 272 2.13 12.64 24.12
N LEU A 273 1.64 13.46 25.05
CA LEU A 273 1.16 14.82 24.75
C LEU A 273 2.28 15.72 24.19
N LYS A 274 3.47 15.66 24.78
CA LYS A 274 4.63 16.40 24.30
C LYS A 274 5.08 15.95 22.91
N GLY A 275 5.16 14.63 22.71
CA GLY A 275 5.51 14.04 21.42
C GLY A 275 4.47 14.39 20.34
N GLU A 276 3.19 14.36 20.70
CA GLU A 276 2.11 14.73 19.79
C GLU A 276 2.16 16.20 19.39
N ALA A 277 2.39 17.13 20.33
CA ALA A 277 2.51 18.55 20.02
C ALA A 277 3.60 18.82 18.97
N ALA A 278 4.74 18.13 19.07
CA ALA A 278 5.81 18.23 18.08
C ALA A 278 5.39 17.69 16.70
N VAL A 279 4.64 16.59 16.65
CA VAL A 279 4.16 16.05 15.37
C VAL A 279 3.05 16.92 14.78
N ARG A 280 2.18 17.52 15.60
CA ARG A 280 1.19 18.50 15.12
C ARG A 280 1.84 19.69 14.48
N ALA A 281 2.89 20.25 15.09
CA ALA A 281 3.66 21.34 14.50
C ALA A 281 4.22 20.97 13.11
N GLN A 282 4.72 19.73 12.95
CA GLN A 282 5.21 19.25 11.64
C GLN A 282 4.09 19.17 10.59
N PHE A 283 2.90 18.65 10.95
CA PHE A 283 1.77 18.60 10.02
C PHE A 283 1.11 19.96 9.78
N LEU A 284 1.32 20.94 10.66
CA LEU A 284 0.88 22.31 10.40
C LEU A 284 1.71 22.96 9.28
N GLU A 285 3.02 22.68 9.25
CA GLU A 285 3.92 23.17 8.21
C GLU A 285 3.86 22.34 6.91
N ASP A 286 3.64 21.03 7.04
CA ASP A 286 3.57 20.07 5.94
C ASP A 286 2.29 19.21 6.07
N PRO A 287 1.12 19.75 5.70
CA PRO A 287 -0.18 19.08 5.87
C PRO A 287 -0.28 17.71 5.20
N TYR A 288 0.50 17.51 4.14
CA TYR A 288 0.49 16.30 3.34
C TYR A 288 1.65 15.37 3.67
N GLY A 289 2.57 15.73 4.58
CA GLY A 289 3.74 14.92 4.96
C GLY A 289 4.73 14.64 3.81
N CYS A 290 4.83 15.57 2.86
CA CYS A 290 5.66 15.44 1.67
C CYS A 290 7.13 15.86 1.88
N LEU A 291 7.42 16.57 2.97
CA LEU A 291 8.70 17.21 3.22
C LEU A 291 9.31 16.77 4.56
N GLY A 292 10.59 17.14 4.74
CA GLY A 292 11.29 17.06 6.02
C GLY A 292 11.23 15.70 6.72
N SER A 293 11.03 15.74 8.04
CA SER A 293 11.03 14.54 8.89
C SER A 293 9.85 13.61 8.63
N LEU A 294 8.69 14.14 8.23
CA LEU A 294 7.50 13.34 7.93
C LEU A 294 7.73 12.45 6.71
N HIS A 295 8.23 13.04 5.62
CA HIS A 295 8.56 12.29 4.41
C HIS A 295 9.63 11.21 4.66
N VAL A 296 10.72 11.57 5.34
CA VAL A 296 11.78 10.61 5.70
C VAL A 296 11.22 9.46 6.55
N LYS A 297 10.29 9.77 7.48
CA LYS A 297 9.63 8.76 8.30
C LYS A 297 8.74 7.83 7.46
N ARG A 298 8.01 8.34 6.47
CA ARG A 298 7.22 7.51 5.55
C ARG A 298 8.10 6.57 4.75
N LEU A 299 9.20 7.06 4.17
CA LEU A 299 10.14 6.22 3.42
C LEU A 299 10.72 5.09 4.27
N LYS A 300 11.04 5.36 5.54
CA LYS A 300 11.55 4.33 6.48
C LYS A 300 10.50 3.29 6.89
N ARG A 301 9.21 3.59 6.70
CA ARG A 301 8.07 2.75 7.09
C ARG A 301 7.51 1.93 5.93
N ASP A 302 8.29 1.75 4.86
CA ASP A 302 8.02 0.78 3.80
C ASP A 302 9.18 -0.23 3.64
N PRO A 303 9.52 -0.99 4.70
CA PRO A 303 10.65 -1.91 4.68
C PRO A 303 10.50 -3.06 3.67
N PHE A 304 9.27 -3.35 3.22
CA PHE A 304 8.96 -4.44 2.29
C PHE A 304 8.68 -3.97 0.86
N HIS A 305 8.78 -2.66 0.60
CA HIS A 305 8.54 -2.04 -0.71
C HIS A 305 7.18 -2.46 -1.31
N ARG A 306 6.11 -2.32 -0.52
CA ARG A 306 4.76 -2.69 -0.93
C ARG A 306 4.25 -1.69 -1.98
N THR A 307 3.75 -2.19 -3.10
CA THR A 307 3.04 -1.34 -4.07
C THR A 307 1.77 -0.77 -3.42
N ILE A 308 1.63 0.55 -3.43
CA ILE A 308 0.45 1.25 -2.92
C ILE A 308 -0.62 1.28 -4.02
N PRO A 309 -1.86 0.80 -3.77
CA PRO A 309 -2.91 0.72 -4.80
C PRO A 309 -3.57 2.08 -5.11
N TYR A 310 -3.23 3.13 -4.38
CA TYR A 310 -3.86 4.45 -4.49
C TYR A 310 -2.97 5.42 -5.27
N PRO A 311 -3.55 6.30 -6.12
CA PRO A 311 -4.97 6.64 -6.22
C PRO A 311 -5.77 5.80 -7.23
N ASP A 312 -5.26 4.67 -7.75
CA ASP A 312 -6.00 3.91 -8.78
C ASP A 312 -7.34 3.37 -8.27
N GLY A 313 -7.45 3.08 -6.97
CA GLY A 313 -8.71 2.74 -6.30
C GLY A 313 -9.69 3.90 -6.02
N CYS A 314 -9.25 5.14 -6.17
CA CYS A 314 -10.05 6.36 -5.96
C CYS A 314 -9.60 7.48 -6.93
N PRO A 315 -9.82 7.29 -8.24
CA PRO A 315 -9.26 8.16 -9.27
C PRO A 315 -9.71 9.62 -9.13
N GLU A 316 -10.86 9.88 -8.51
CA GLU A 316 -11.37 11.23 -8.25
C GLU A 316 -10.49 12.01 -7.26
N LEU A 317 -9.68 11.33 -6.44
CA LEU A 317 -8.70 11.94 -5.53
C LEU A 317 -7.29 12.05 -6.14
N ARG A 318 -7.07 11.67 -7.41
CA ARG A 318 -5.73 11.66 -8.02
C ARG A 318 -4.97 12.98 -7.88
N SER A 319 -5.66 14.10 -8.05
CA SER A 319 -5.07 15.44 -7.90
C SER A 319 -4.66 15.73 -6.45
N LEU A 320 -5.44 15.29 -5.46
CA LEU A 320 -5.11 15.42 -4.05
C LEU A 320 -3.88 14.57 -3.69
N PHE A 321 -3.78 13.34 -4.19
CA PHE A 321 -2.60 12.48 -3.98
C PHE A 321 -1.31 13.06 -4.58
N SER A 322 -1.44 13.86 -5.63
CA SER A 322 -0.30 14.51 -6.29
C SER A 322 0.03 15.89 -5.69
N TYR A 323 -0.74 16.33 -4.70
CA TYR A 323 -0.61 17.66 -4.10
C TYR A 323 0.30 17.63 -2.87
N CYS A 324 1.27 18.55 -2.86
CA CYS A 324 2.19 18.79 -1.75
C CYS A 324 2.38 20.29 -1.58
N GLY A 325 1.53 20.93 -0.78
CA GLY A 325 1.59 22.36 -0.50
C GLY A 325 1.32 22.68 0.96
N PRO A 326 1.69 23.89 1.43
CA PRO A 326 1.51 24.32 2.82
C PRO A 326 0.07 24.76 3.13
N VAL A 327 -0.78 24.88 2.10
CA VAL A 327 -2.19 25.26 2.23
C VAL A 327 -3.09 24.08 1.84
N PRO A 328 -4.34 24.01 2.32
CA PRO A 328 -5.27 22.97 1.90
C PRO A 328 -5.49 22.97 0.38
N PHE A 329 -5.57 21.77 -0.19
CA PHE A 329 -5.86 21.53 -1.60
C PHE A 329 -7.18 22.20 -2.00
N SER A 330 -7.15 23.02 -3.05
CA SER A 330 -8.28 23.82 -3.52
C SER A 330 -8.98 23.24 -4.77
N GLY A 331 -8.59 22.05 -5.21
CA GLY A 331 -9.23 21.40 -6.35
C GLY A 331 -10.57 20.77 -5.99
N HIS A 332 -11.27 20.26 -7.00
CA HIS A 332 -12.54 19.57 -6.81
C HIS A 332 -12.36 18.31 -5.96
N LEU A 333 -13.22 18.14 -4.96
CA LEU A 333 -13.28 16.96 -4.11
C LEU A 333 -14.68 16.35 -4.13
N PRO A 334 -14.83 15.02 -4.05
CA PRO A 334 -16.12 14.33 -4.22
C PRO A 334 -17.21 14.67 -3.19
N TRP A 335 -16.85 15.38 -2.13
CA TRP A 335 -17.71 15.72 -1.00
C TRP A 335 -17.93 17.24 -0.85
N THR A 336 -17.56 18.02 -1.87
CA THR A 336 -17.67 19.50 -1.90
C THR A 336 -18.88 20.02 -2.67
N GLU A 337 -19.90 19.18 -2.86
CA GLU A 337 -21.18 19.56 -3.48
C GLU A 337 -22.22 20.06 -2.47
#